data_AF-A0A4Q2XPN1-F1
#
_entry.id   AF-A0A4Q2XPN1-F1
#
_cell.length_a   1.000
_cell.length_b   1.000
_cell.length_c   1.000
_cell.angle_alpha   90.00
_cell.angle_beta   90.00
_cell.angle_gamma   90.00
#
_symmetry.space_group_name_H-M   'P 1'
#
loop_
_entity.id
_entity.type
_entity.pdbx_description
1 polymer ?
#
loop_
_entity_poly.entity_id
_entity_poly.type
_entity_poly.pdbx_seq_one_letter_code
_entity_poly.pdbx_strand_id
1 'polypeptide(L)'
;MRMSPTSPAAAFAAVLVLTISARAATFTVTSAADSGPGSLRQMLAEAALAPGADTVIMAPALSGSKITLLSPIIFDGAGGDTLDATALPARISFDTGGPHRCFSVCGGANLTLAGISIFGKNAPGSGGRIANQGTLALTNCSISGSSAVEGGAVSNQGTLTLTNCEFSGNSAARGGAVYNGGNLTALDCLFSRNAAEAGGGAIHNGEGSRLMLSRCTLSENTAGSGGAVSLDETGAIIESCSFTGNSAPSGGAIHESDSSLVMRNCTLAGNAADSGGAIGTNNEGVLELTHCTLSENSAALKGGAVSLDEGELKLTNSIVGAN
;
A
#
# COMPACT_ATOMS: atom_id res chain seq x y z
N MET A 1 62.49 58.25 -4.25
CA MET A 1 62.14 57.37 -3.11
C MET A 1 60.74 56.83 -3.37
N ARG A 2 60.60 55.50 -3.40
CA ARG A 2 59.38 54.78 -3.82
C ARG A 2 58.28 54.89 -2.76
N MET A 3 57.05 55.16 -3.21
CA MET A 3 55.82 55.04 -2.43
C MET A 3 55.52 53.56 -2.13
N SER A 4 55.18 53.23 -0.88
CA SER A 4 54.67 51.94 -0.45
C SER A 4 53.14 51.92 -0.51
N PRO A 5 52.48 50.88 -1.05
CA PRO A 5 51.03 50.73 -0.92
C PRO A 5 50.69 50.00 0.40
N THR A 6 49.82 50.60 1.21
CA THR A 6 49.14 49.94 2.32
C THR A 6 47.98 49.11 1.79
N SER A 7 48.02 47.79 1.93
CA SER A 7 46.85 46.93 1.69
C SER A 7 45.94 46.91 2.93
N PRO A 8 44.61 47.07 2.81
CA PRO A 8 43.72 46.84 3.94
C PRO A 8 43.53 45.34 4.17
N ALA A 9 43.74 44.89 5.39
CA ALA A 9 43.42 43.54 5.82
C ALA A 9 41.89 43.34 5.77
N ALA A 10 41.42 42.45 4.91
CA ALA A 10 40.04 42.02 4.88
C ALA A 10 39.74 41.21 6.14
N ALA A 11 38.96 41.78 7.06
CA ALA A 11 38.40 41.06 8.19
C ALA A 11 37.34 40.08 7.66
N PHE A 12 37.72 38.80 7.53
CA PHE A 12 36.75 37.73 7.32
C PHE A 12 35.94 37.55 8.61
N ALA A 13 34.71 38.06 8.62
CA ALA A 13 33.72 37.66 9.61
C ALA A 13 33.37 36.20 9.34
N ALA A 14 33.91 35.29 10.17
CA ALA A 14 33.47 33.91 10.19
C ALA A 14 32.00 33.89 10.65
N VAL A 15 31.08 33.71 9.71
CA VAL A 15 29.70 33.34 10.01
C VAL A 15 29.79 31.94 10.62
N LEU A 16 29.68 31.87 11.95
CA LEU A 16 29.46 30.62 12.66
C LEU A 16 28.09 30.10 12.23
N VAL A 17 28.06 29.29 11.17
CA VAL A 17 26.91 28.44 10.87
C VAL A 17 26.88 27.39 11.97
N LEU A 18 26.15 27.69 13.04
CA LEU A 18 25.69 26.67 13.98
C LEU A 18 24.86 25.69 13.15
N THR A 19 25.47 24.58 12.75
CA THR A 19 24.73 23.43 12.26
C THR A 19 23.90 22.95 13.45
N ILE A 20 22.65 23.40 13.53
CA ILE A 20 21.67 22.79 14.41
C ILE A 20 21.60 21.33 13.95
N SER A 21 22.17 20.43 14.74
CA SER A 21 22.04 19.00 14.50
C SER A 21 20.55 18.71 14.45
N ALA A 22 20.04 18.31 13.28
CA ALA A 22 18.68 17.80 13.14
C ALA A 22 18.53 16.65 14.15
N ARG A 23 17.69 16.85 15.16
CA ARG A 23 17.47 15.86 16.21
C ARG A 23 16.00 15.51 16.17
N ALA A 24 15.73 14.27 15.76
CA ALA A 24 14.40 13.67 15.85
C ALA A 24 13.77 13.98 17.21
N ALA A 25 12.62 14.63 17.19
CA ALA A 25 11.80 14.92 18.34
C ALA A 25 10.66 13.90 18.45
N THR A 26 10.14 13.74 19.66
CA THR A 26 8.99 12.87 19.93
C THR A 26 7.86 13.69 20.52
N PHE A 27 6.69 13.63 19.88
CA PHE A 27 5.46 14.31 20.29
C PHE A 27 4.42 13.28 20.70
N THR A 28 3.62 13.55 21.73
CA THR A 28 2.66 12.58 22.27
C THR A 28 1.23 13.08 22.14
N VAL A 29 0.41 12.36 21.37
CA VAL A 29 -1.03 12.59 21.28
C VAL A 29 -1.67 12.14 22.58
N THR A 30 -2.40 13.04 23.23
CA THR A 30 -3.06 12.80 24.52
C THR A 30 -4.58 12.95 24.46
N SER A 31 -5.12 13.40 23.33
CA SER A 31 -6.54 13.62 23.11
C SER A 31 -7.03 12.91 21.85
N ALA A 32 -8.22 12.30 21.92
CA ALA A 32 -8.90 11.70 20.77
C ALA A 32 -9.68 12.72 19.92
N ALA A 33 -9.65 14.01 20.29
CA ALA A 33 -10.27 15.07 19.51
C ALA A 33 -9.53 15.28 18.17
N ASP A 34 -10.27 15.66 17.13
CA ASP A 34 -9.70 15.98 15.81
C ASP A 34 -8.70 17.15 15.87
N SER A 35 -8.95 18.16 16.71
CA SER A 35 -8.13 19.36 16.84
C SER A 35 -8.10 19.88 18.28
N GLY A 36 -7.22 20.86 18.52
CA GLY A 36 -7.01 21.48 19.83
C GLY A 36 -5.94 20.79 20.69
N PRO A 37 -5.82 21.19 21.96
CA PRO A 37 -4.80 20.71 22.89
C PRO A 37 -4.69 19.17 22.94
N GLY A 38 -3.49 18.65 22.69
CA GLY A 38 -3.16 17.22 22.76
C GLY A 38 -3.66 16.38 21.59
N SER A 39 -4.30 16.97 20.58
CA SER A 39 -4.80 16.26 19.40
C SER A 39 -3.67 15.83 18.44
N LEU A 40 -3.96 14.85 17.58
CA LEU A 40 -3.03 14.42 16.53
C LEU A 40 -2.61 15.59 15.63
N ARG A 41 -3.56 16.45 15.22
CA ARG A 41 -3.27 17.60 14.37
C ARG A 41 -2.30 18.57 15.01
N GLN A 42 -2.45 18.83 16.31
CA GLN A 42 -1.51 19.69 17.02
C GLN A 42 -0.11 19.06 17.05
N MET A 43 -0.01 17.77 17.41
CA MET A 43 1.29 17.10 17.52
C MET A 43 2.01 17.01 16.17
N LEU A 44 1.28 16.80 15.08
CA LEU A 44 1.83 16.83 13.73
C LEU A 44 2.27 18.24 13.31
N ALA A 45 1.53 19.28 13.69
CA ALA A 45 1.92 20.66 13.41
C ALA A 45 3.18 21.08 14.18
N GLU A 46 3.33 20.59 15.42
CA GLU A 46 4.55 20.81 16.22
C GLU A 46 5.74 20.03 15.66
N ALA A 47 5.53 18.78 15.21
CA ALA A 47 6.54 17.99 14.53
C ALA A 47 7.02 18.67 13.23
N ALA A 48 6.11 19.18 12.40
CA ALA A 48 6.49 19.87 11.17
C ALA A 48 7.37 21.12 11.36
N LEU A 49 7.42 21.68 12.58
CA LEU A 49 8.28 22.82 12.94
C LEU A 49 9.64 22.38 13.52
N ALA A 50 9.80 21.11 13.88
CA ALA A 50 11.04 20.58 14.42
C ALA A 50 11.98 20.10 13.29
N PRO A 51 13.30 20.20 13.48
CA PRO A 51 14.27 19.81 12.47
C PRO A 51 14.55 18.30 12.51
N GLY A 52 14.22 17.59 11.44
CA GLY A 52 14.60 16.19 11.23
C GLY A 52 13.40 15.30 10.94
N ALA A 53 13.61 14.00 11.09
CA ALA A 53 12.56 12.98 11.02
C ALA A 53 11.95 12.82 12.41
N ASP A 54 10.71 13.26 12.59
CA ASP A 54 10.07 13.28 13.90
C ASP A 54 9.14 12.09 14.12
N THR A 55 8.88 11.78 15.38
CA THR A 55 7.98 10.69 15.77
C THR A 55 6.82 11.22 16.60
N VAL A 56 5.60 10.95 16.14
CA VAL A 56 4.37 11.18 16.90
C VAL A 56 3.90 9.86 17.49
N ILE A 57 3.82 9.76 18.81
CA ILE A 57 3.34 8.58 19.53
C ILE A 57 1.98 8.81 20.18
N MET A 58 1.30 7.72 20.55
CA MET A 58 0.01 7.78 21.24
C MET A 58 0.18 7.56 22.74
N ALA A 59 -0.45 8.40 23.57
CA ALA A 59 -0.51 8.17 25.00
C ALA A 59 -1.26 6.85 25.31
N PRO A 60 -0.85 6.07 26.33
CA PRO A 60 -1.50 4.80 26.66
C PRO A 60 -3.01 4.87 26.89
N ALA A 61 -3.50 6.02 27.38
CA ALA A 61 -4.92 6.27 27.61
C ALA A 61 -5.77 6.25 26.31
N LEU A 62 -5.14 6.38 25.13
CA LEU A 62 -5.81 6.32 23.83
C LEU A 62 -5.90 4.89 23.26
N SER A 63 -5.41 3.88 23.98
CA SER A 63 -5.51 2.47 23.57
C SER A 63 -6.95 2.09 23.22
N GLY A 64 -7.17 1.57 22.01
CA GLY A 64 -8.48 1.19 21.49
C GLY A 64 -9.44 2.34 21.20
N SER A 65 -9.01 3.60 21.34
CA SER A 65 -9.84 4.78 21.07
C SER A 65 -10.03 4.99 19.57
N LYS A 66 -10.99 5.84 19.22
CA LYS A 66 -11.24 6.29 17.85
C LYS A 66 -11.04 7.80 17.74
N ILE A 67 -10.24 8.21 16.75
CA ILE A 67 -10.10 9.61 16.32
C ILE A 67 -10.92 9.76 15.04
N THR A 68 -11.99 10.56 15.11
CA THR A 68 -12.77 10.94 13.94
C THR A 68 -12.13 12.17 13.32
N LEU A 69 -11.52 12.02 12.15
CA LEU A 69 -10.93 13.12 11.40
C LEU A 69 -12.03 13.91 10.70
N LEU A 70 -12.03 15.24 10.85
CA LEU A 70 -13.01 16.11 10.18
C LEU A 70 -12.54 16.64 8.81
N SER A 71 -11.28 16.37 8.48
CA SER A 71 -10.66 16.65 7.19
C SER A 71 -9.44 15.74 7.00
N PRO A 72 -8.89 15.61 5.78
CA PRO A 72 -7.64 14.89 5.58
C PRO A 72 -6.50 15.47 6.42
N ILE A 73 -5.62 14.61 6.91
CA ILE A 73 -4.29 15.00 7.37
C ILE A 73 -3.37 14.95 6.15
N ILE A 74 -2.72 16.08 5.87
CA ILE A 74 -1.85 16.26 4.70
C ILE A 74 -0.40 16.25 5.17
N PHE A 75 0.42 15.40 4.57
CA PHE A 75 1.86 15.33 4.75
C PHE A 75 2.53 15.81 3.47
N ASP A 76 3.20 16.95 3.53
CA ASP A 76 3.89 17.60 2.42
C ASP A 76 5.38 17.90 2.70
N GLY A 77 5.84 17.62 3.93
CA GLY A 77 7.23 17.75 4.33
C GLY A 77 8.11 16.55 3.94
N ALA A 78 9.37 16.81 3.61
CA ALA A 78 10.37 15.79 3.28
C ALA A 78 11.01 15.11 4.51
N GLY A 79 10.55 15.45 5.72
CA GLY A 79 11.20 15.13 7.00
C GLY A 79 11.34 13.65 7.32
N GLY A 80 10.49 12.76 6.78
CA GLY A 80 10.50 11.34 7.14
C GLY A 80 9.77 11.07 8.45
N ASP A 81 8.57 11.62 8.59
CA ASP A 81 7.80 11.57 9.84
C ASP A 81 7.26 10.16 10.12
N THR A 82 7.15 9.83 11.40
CA THR A 82 6.59 8.55 11.86
C THR A 82 5.42 8.80 12.79
N LEU A 83 4.27 8.18 12.51
CA LEU A 83 3.15 8.06 13.44
C LEU A 83 3.16 6.63 14.03
N ASP A 84 3.59 6.49 15.28
CA ASP A 84 3.78 5.20 15.92
C ASP A 84 2.79 4.96 17.08
N ALA A 85 1.84 4.06 16.85
CA ALA A 85 0.88 3.60 17.84
C ALA A 85 1.16 2.16 18.32
N THR A 86 2.31 1.56 17.98
CA THR A 86 2.63 0.16 18.29
C THR A 86 2.78 -0.13 19.79
N ALA A 87 3.04 0.90 20.60
CA ALA A 87 3.08 0.78 22.05
C ALA A 87 1.70 0.63 22.71
N LEU A 88 0.60 0.87 21.98
CA LEU A 88 -0.75 0.72 22.52
C LEU A 88 -1.14 -0.77 22.63
N PRO A 89 -1.72 -1.22 23.76
CA PRO A 89 -2.25 -2.57 23.90
C PRO A 89 -3.35 -2.93 22.89
N ALA A 90 -4.18 -1.97 22.52
CA ALA A 90 -5.19 -2.10 21.48
C ALA A 90 -5.02 -0.97 20.45
N ARG A 91 -5.09 -1.31 19.16
CA ARG A 91 -4.89 -0.35 18.06
C ARG A 91 -5.86 0.82 18.19
N ILE A 92 -5.32 2.03 18.13
CA ILE A 92 -6.12 3.23 17.94
C ILE A 92 -6.67 3.24 16.50
N SER A 93 -7.87 3.79 16.32
CA SER A 93 -8.56 3.80 15.04
C SER A 93 -8.79 5.20 14.49
N PHE A 94 -8.67 5.34 13.17
CA PHE A 94 -9.00 6.54 12.41
C PHE A 94 -10.22 6.29 11.53
N ASP A 95 -11.16 7.23 11.56
CA ASP A 95 -12.39 7.23 10.76
C ASP A 95 -12.63 8.65 10.25
N THR A 96 -13.34 8.82 9.14
CA THR A 96 -13.44 10.10 8.44
C THR A 96 -14.71 10.88 8.73
N GLY A 97 -15.69 10.36 9.47
CA GLY A 97 -16.91 11.10 9.85
C GLY A 97 -17.74 11.69 8.68
N GLY A 98 -17.33 11.45 7.43
CA GLY A 98 -17.74 12.16 6.22
C GLY A 98 -16.95 11.71 4.97
N PRO A 99 -17.30 12.24 3.78
CA PRO A 99 -16.82 11.76 2.48
C PRO A 99 -15.44 12.34 2.13
N HIS A 100 -14.43 12.00 2.92
CA HIS A 100 -13.03 12.33 2.62
C HIS A 100 -12.11 11.19 3.06
N ARG A 101 -10.82 11.31 2.72
CA ARG A 101 -9.76 10.39 3.12
C ARG A 101 -9.23 10.73 4.53
N CYS A 102 -8.48 9.81 5.14
CA CYS A 102 -7.77 10.06 6.39
C CYS A 102 -6.45 10.78 6.14
N PHE A 103 -5.64 10.25 5.20
CA PHE A 103 -4.27 10.69 4.99
C PHE A 103 -3.98 11.00 3.51
N SER A 104 -3.28 12.09 3.27
CA SER A 104 -2.69 12.44 1.97
C SER A 104 -1.18 12.58 2.14
N VAL A 105 -0.42 11.79 1.40
CA VAL A 105 1.05 11.90 1.33
C VAL A 105 1.40 12.52 0.00
N CYS A 106 1.84 13.78 0.01
CA CYS A 106 2.17 14.53 -1.19
C CYS A 106 3.51 14.08 -1.78
N GLY A 107 3.75 14.44 -3.05
CA GLY A 107 5.03 14.18 -3.71
C GLY A 107 6.21 14.78 -2.94
N GLY A 108 7.25 13.98 -2.73
CA GLY A 108 8.43 14.36 -1.93
C GLY A 108 8.28 14.15 -0.42
N ALA A 109 7.07 13.86 0.08
CA ALA A 109 6.88 13.52 1.48
C ALA A 109 7.30 12.06 1.77
N ASN A 110 7.75 11.81 2.99
CA ASN A 110 8.08 10.48 3.49
C ASN A 110 7.39 10.27 4.84
N LEU A 111 6.55 9.23 4.93
CA LEU A 111 5.69 8.94 6.07
C LEU A 111 5.74 7.46 6.44
N THR A 112 5.90 7.18 7.73
CA THR A 112 5.64 5.86 8.30
C THR A 112 4.41 5.91 9.20
N LEU A 113 3.45 5.01 8.99
CA LEU A 113 2.33 4.77 9.90
C LEU A 113 2.48 3.38 10.51
N ALA A 114 2.46 3.30 11.85
CA ALA A 114 2.67 2.05 12.56
C ALA A 114 1.61 1.78 13.63
N GLY A 115 1.04 0.57 13.64
CA GLY A 115 0.15 0.11 14.73
C GLY A 115 -1.26 0.71 14.73
N ILE A 116 -1.74 1.23 13.60
CA ILE A 116 -3.03 1.93 13.52
C ILE A 116 -4.09 1.11 12.78
N SER A 117 -5.36 1.35 13.10
CA SER A 117 -6.49 0.89 12.30
C SER A 117 -7.13 2.05 11.57
N ILE A 118 -7.59 1.83 10.34
CA ILE A 118 -8.34 2.82 9.56
C ILE A 118 -9.64 2.18 9.06
N PHE A 119 -10.74 2.89 9.29
CA PHE A 119 -12.08 2.50 8.90
C PHE A 119 -12.76 3.65 8.14
N GLY A 120 -13.87 3.33 7.48
CA GLY A 120 -14.86 4.31 7.10
C GLY A 120 -15.59 3.92 5.83
N LYS A 121 -16.74 4.55 5.56
CA LYS A 121 -17.46 4.39 4.29
C LYS A 121 -17.10 5.49 3.29
N ASN A 122 -17.13 5.14 2.01
CA ASN A 122 -17.16 6.02 0.83
C ASN A 122 -16.39 7.35 0.88
N ALA A 123 -15.24 7.44 0.19
CA ALA A 123 -14.64 8.72 -0.19
C ALA A 123 -14.81 8.92 -1.72
N PRO A 124 -15.37 10.06 -2.17
CA PRO A 124 -15.44 10.38 -3.59
C PRO A 124 -14.02 10.55 -4.16
N GLY A 125 -13.75 9.91 -5.30
CA GLY A 125 -12.46 9.96 -6.00
C GLY A 125 -11.53 8.77 -5.72
N SER A 126 -10.24 8.95 -6.03
CA SER A 126 -9.19 7.94 -5.85
C SER A 126 -8.61 7.94 -4.42
N GLY A 127 -8.30 6.76 -3.87
CA GLY A 127 -7.68 6.54 -2.57
C GLY A 127 -8.66 6.70 -1.41
N GLY A 128 -9.39 5.65 -1.07
CA GLY A 128 -10.50 5.74 -0.12
C GLY A 128 -10.11 6.26 1.25
N ARG A 129 -9.02 5.75 1.82
CA ARG A 129 -8.48 6.23 3.11
C ARG A 129 -7.15 6.92 3.01
N ILE A 130 -6.33 6.49 2.04
CA ILE A 130 -4.99 7.04 1.85
C ILE A 130 -4.79 7.34 0.36
N ALA A 131 -4.36 8.56 0.06
CA ALA A 131 -3.69 8.86 -1.21
C ALA A 131 -2.20 9.00 -0.96
N ASN A 132 -1.40 8.25 -1.72
CA ASN A 132 0.05 8.35 -1.68
C ASN A 132 0.61 8.81 -3.03
N GLN A 133 1.28 9.95 -3.04
CA GLN A 133 2.10 10.47 -4.14
C GLN A 133 3.58 10.58 -3.73
N GLY A 134 3.90 10.31 -2.46
CA GLY A 134 5.25 10.34 -1.91
C GLY A 134 5.78 8.94 -1.58
N THR A 135 6.46 8.82 -0.44
CA THR A 135 6.91 7.54 0.12
C THR A 135 6.11 7.23 1.38
N LEU A 136 5.42 6.09 1.40
CA LEU A 136 4.59 5.65 2.51
C LEU A 136 4.99 4.24 2.94
N ALA A 137 5.28 4.09 4.24
CA ALA A 137 5.41 2.79 4.89
C ALA A 137 4.24 2.56 5.85
N LEU A 138 3.55 1.43 5.71
CA LEU A 138 2.56 0.94 6.68
C LEU A 138 3.12 -0.28 7.39
N THR A 139 3.15 -0.26 8.72
CA THR A 139 3.64 -1.39 9.54
C THR A 139 2.63 -1.76 10.61
N ASN A 140 2.23 -3.03 10.72
CA ASN A 140 1.27 -3.45 11.73
C ASN A 140 -0.06 -2.66 11.66
N CYS A 141 -0.51 -2.34 10.45
CA CYS A 141 -1.72 -1.54 10.20
C CYS A 141 -2.87 -2.39 9.69
N SER A 142 -4.10 -1.99 10.01
CA SER A 142 -5.32 -2.61 9.49
C SER A 142 -6.17 -1.57 8.78
N ILE A 143 -6.57 -1.81 7.53
CA ILE A 143 -7.48 -0.93 6.78
C ILE A 143 -8.66 -1.75 6.27
N SER A 144 -9.87 -1.37 6.66
CA SER A 144 -11.05 -2.18 6.35
C SER A 144 -12.31 -1.39 6.06
N GLY A 145 -13.24 -2.04 5.35
CA GLY A 145 -14.57 -1.53 5.07
C GLY A 145 -14.60 -0.26 4.21
N SER A 146 -13.50 0.06 3.52
CA SER A 146 -13.33 1.32 2.81
C SER A 146 -13.71 1.21 1.34
N SER A 147 -14.28 2.28 0.78
CA SER A 147 -14.75 2.30 -0.60
C SER A 147 -14.35 3.58 -1.34
N ALA A 148 -13.94 3.45 -2.60
CA ALA A 148 -13.50 4.55 -3.47
C ALA A 148 -13.70 4.23 -4.96
N VAL A 149 -13.31 5.14 -5.86
CA VAL A 149 -13.25 4.84 -7.30
C VAL A 149 -12.02 3.98 -7.60
N GLU A 150 -10.86 4.37 -7.08
CA GLU A 150 -9.60 3.64 -7.22
C GLU A 150 -8.99 3.40 -5.85
N GLY A 151 -8.64 2.16 -5.53
CA GLY A 151 -7.99 1.86 -4.25
C GLY A 151 -8.91 2.09 -3.08
N GLY A 152 -9.77 1.12 -2.77
CA GLY A 152 -10.78 1.26 -1.71
C GLY A 152 -10.16 1.62 -0.36
N ALA A 153 -8.97 1.10 -0.07
CA ALA A 153 -8.13 1.53 1.04
C ALA A 153 -7.10 2.58 0.60
N VAL A 154 -6.27 2.26 -0.39
CA VAL A 154 -5.09 3.06 -0.78
C VAL A 154 -5.03 3.25 -2.29
N SER A 155 -4.87 4.49 -2.73
CA SER A 155 -4.42 4.82 -4.08
C SER A 155 -2.96 5.25 -4.00
N ASN A 156 -2.08 4.50 -4.67
CA ASN A 156 -0.64 4.70 -4.67
C ASN A 156 -0.14 5.13 -6.05
N GLN A 157 0.29 6.38 -6.16
CA GLN A 157 1.04 6.94 -7.29
C GLN A 157 2.53 7.12 -6.97
N GLY A 158 2.95 6.83 -5.74
CA GLY A 158 4.32 6.96 -5.25
C GLY A 158 4.95 5.61 -4.92
N THR A 159 5.72 5.56 -3.83
CA THR A 159 6.28 4.32 -3.27
C THR A 159 5.49 3.91 -2.04
N LEU A 160 4.95 2.70 -2.04
CA LEU A 160 4.21 2.10 -0.93
C LEU A 160 4.92 0.83 -0.46
N THR A 161 5.28 0.80 0.82
CA THR A 161 5.78 -0.39 1.51
C THR A 161 4.78 -0.83 2.57
N LEU A 162 4.39 -2.10 2.54
CA LEU A 162 3.47 -2.70 3.49
C LEU A 162 4.20 -3.80 4.25
N THR A 163 4.10 -3.82 5.58
CA THR A 163 4.70 -4.86 6.41
C THR A 163 3.75 -5.27 7.52
N ASN A 164 3.38 -6.55 7.56
CA ASN A 164 2.45 -7.09 8.55
C ASN A 164 1.13 -6.28 8.60
N CYS A 165 0.56 -6.02 7.43
CA CYS A 165 -0.67 -5.24 7.27
C CYS A 165 -1.85 -6.10 6.86
N GLU A 166 -3.05 -5.69 7.28
CA GLU A 166 -4.31 -6.32 6.93
C GLU A 166 -5.20 -5.36 6.13
N PHE A 167 -5.73 -5.84 5.00
CA PHE A 167 -6.68 -5.15 4.15
C PHE A 167 -7.92 -6.03 3.98
N SER A 168 -9.03 -5.62 4.60
CA SER A 168 -10.23 -6.47 4.65
C SER A 168 -11.53 -5.75 4.27
N GLY A 169 -12.33 -6.36 3.40
CA GLY A 169 -13.66 -5.84 3.09
C GLY A 169 -13.64 -4.47 2.40
N ASN A 170 -12.59 -4.14 1.65
CA ASN A 170 -12.50 -2.89 0.91
C ASN A 170 -13.03 -3.06 -0.52
N SER A 171 -13.62 -2.00 -1.09
CA SER A 171 -14.23 -2.04 -2.41
C SER A 171 -13.85 -0.85 -3.30
N ALA A 172 -13.68 -1.07 -4.60
CA ALA A 172 -13.46 0.02 -5.56
C ALA A 172 -13.90 -0.34 -6.99
N ALA A 173 -13.81 0.60 -7.92
CA ALA A 173 -13.91 0.25 -9.34
C ALA A 173 -12.64 -0.50 -9.79
N ARG A 174 -11.46 -0.09 -9.31
CA ARG A 174 -10.16 -0.76 -9.55
C ARG A 174 -9.36 -0.86 -8.26
N GLY A 175 -8.83 -2.04 -7.96
CA GLY A 175 -8.04 -2.26 -6.76
C GLY A 175 -8.90 -2.15 -5.50
N GLY A 176 -9.66 -3.20 -5.18
CA GLY A 176 -10.61 -3.14 -4.06
C GLY A 176 -9.96 -2.74 -2.74
N ALA A 177 -8.74 -3.21 -2.47
CA ALA A 177 -7.89 -2.64 -1.42
C ALA A 177 -6.95 -1.56 -1.97
N VAL A 178 -6.09 -1.92 -2.93
CA VAL A 178 -5.00 -1.06 -3.41
C VAL A 178 -5.09 -0.88 -4.91
N TYR A 179 -5.17 0.38 -5.34
CA TYR A 179 -4.81 0.77 -6.70
C TYR A 179 -3.34 1.21 -6.69
N ASN A 180 -2.51 0.57 -7.51
CA ASN A 180 -1.10 0.89 -7.64
C ASN A 180 -0.80 1.42 -9.05
N GLY A 181 -0.52 2.71 -9.15
CA GLY A 181 0.09 3.38 -10.30
C GLY A 181 1.57 3.75 -10.08
N GLY A 182 2.21 3.18 -9.05
CA GLY A 182 3.60 3.45 -8.66
C GLY A 182 4.35 2.17 -8.29
N ASN A 183 5.14 2.21 -7.21
CA ASN A 183 5.86 1.03 -6.71
C ASN A 183 5.20 0.50 -5.43
N LEU A 184 4.85 -0.78 -5.41
CA LEU A 184 4.27 -1.46 -4.26
C LEU A 184 5.13 -2.67 -3.87
N THR A 185 5.60 -2.67 -2.61
CA THR A 185 6.17 -3.84 -1.96
C THR A 185 5.32 -4.23 -0.75
N ALA A 186 4.87 -5.48 -0.68
CA ALA A 186 4.15 -6.00 0.48
C ALA A 186 4.84 -7.24 1.06
N LEU A 187 4.96 -7.25 2.38
CA LEU A 187 5.62 -8.28 3.15
C LEU A 187 4.74 -8.74 4.31
N ASP A 188 4.49 -10.04 4.42
CA ASP A 188 3.70 -10.62 5.52
C ASP A 188 2.29 -10.00 5.63
N CYS A 189 1.67 -9.66 4.50
CA CYS A 189 0.37 -8.98 4.47
C CYS A 189 -0.81 -9.93 4.21
N LEU A 190 -1.98 -9.56 4.72
CA LEU A 190 -3.27 -10.20 4.43
C LEU A 190 -4.16 -9.27 3.60
N PHE A 191 -4.65 -9.75 2.47
CA PHE A 191 -5.69 -9.11 1.67
C PHE A 191 -6.90 -10.04 1.57
N SER A 192 -7.95 -9.77 2.33
CA SER A 192 -9.12 -10.65 2.43
C SER A 192 -10.43 -9.96 2.06
N ARG A 193 -11.31 -10.65 1.31
CA ARG A 193 -12.68 -10.17 1.06
C ARG A 193 -12.76 -8.77 0.45
N ASN A 194 -11.76 -8.39 -0.34
CA ASN A 194 -11.79 -7.13 -1.07
C ASN A 194 -12.45 -7.33 -2.44
N ALA A 195 -13.14 -6.33 -2.93
CA ALA A 195 -13.94 -6.40 -4.15
C ALA A 195 -13.62 -5.27 -5.13
N ALA A 196 -13.50 -5.58 -6.41
CA ALA A 196 -13.40 -4.58 -7.46
C ALA A 196 -14.46 -4.77 -8.54
N GLU A 197 -14.96 -3.70 -9.15
CA GLU A 197 -15.89 -3.84 -10.29
C GLU A 197 -15.15 -4.26 -11.57
N ALA A 198 -13.98 -3.67 -11.84
CA ALA A 198 -13.17 -3.95 -13.02
C ALA A 198 -12.06 -4.95 -12.69
N GLY A 199 -10.89 -4.50 -12.24
CA GLY A 199 -9.72 -5.38 -12.06
C GLY A 199 -9.17 -5.34 -10.64
N GLY A 200 -8.67 -6.49 -10.17
CA GLY A 200 -7.88 -6.62 -8.95
C GLY A 200 -8.71 -6.44 -7.68
N GLY A 201 -9.35 -7.51 -7.22
CA GLY A 201 -10.22 -7.44 -6.04
C GLY A 201 -9.46 -6.99 -4.80
N ALA A 202 -8.22 -7.45 -4.64
CA ALA A 202 -7.28 -6.87 -3.69
C ALA A 202 -6.45 -5.75 -4.31
N ILE A 203 -5.68 -6.06 -5.36
CA ILE A 203 -4.66 -5.16 -5.91
C ILE A 203 -4.86 -5.03 -7.42
N HIS A 204 -5.00 -3.81 -7.89
CA HIS A 204 -4.87 -3.49 -9.30
C HIS A 204 -3.52 -2.80 -9.51
N ASN A 205 -2.67 -3.37 -10.36
CA ASN A 205 -1.36 -2.85 -10.70
C ASN A 205 -1.40 -2.32 -12.13
N GLY A 206 -1.44 -0.99 -12.27
CA GLY A 206 -1.59 -0.32 -13.56
C GLY A 206 -0.30 -0.22 -14.36
N GLU A 207 -0.43 0.27 -15.60
CA GLU A 207 0.66 0.46 -16.55
C GLU A 207 1.87 1.21 -15.93
N GLY A 208 3.08 0.73 -16.23
CA GLY A 208 4.33 1.35 -15.76
C GLY A 208 4.63 1.17 -14.25
N SER A 209 3.74 0.50 -13.51
CA SER A 209 3.89 0.24 -12.08
C SER A 209 4.82 -0.94 -11.80
N ARG A 210 5.14 -1.17 -10.52
CA ARG A 210 5.85 -2.37 -10.06
C ARG A 210 5.14 -2.98 -8.86
N LEU A 211 5.02 -4.30 -8.86
CA LEU A 211 4.45 -5.07 -7.77
C LEU A 211 5.42 -6.14 -7.28
N MET A 212 5.71 -6.12 -5.98
CA MET A 212 6.40 -7.19 -5.28
C MET A 212 5.61 -7.65 -4.07
N LEU A 213 5.28 -8.94 -4.02
CA LEU A 213 4.58 -9.57 -2.90
C LEU A 213 5.45 -10.67 -2.31
N SER A 214 5.63 -10.67 -0.99
CA SER A 214 6.36 -11.73 -0.30
C SER A 214 5.66 -12.16 0.98
N ARG A 215 5.43 -13.47 1.13
CA ARG A 215 4.75 -14.07 2.30
C ARG A 215 3.36 -13.47 2.57
N CYS A 216 2.67 -13.08 1.52
CA CYS A 216 1.33 -12.52 1.61
C CYS A 216 0.26 -13.60 1.44
N THR A 217 -0.90 -13.39 2.07
CA THR A 217 -2.12 -14.17 1.83
C THR A 217 -3.16 -13.28 1.17
N LEU A 218 -3.70 -13.73 0.04
CA LEU A 218 -4.75 -13.07 -0.71
C LEU A 218 -5.95 -14.02 -0.81
N SER A 219 -7.00 -13.78 -0.04
CA SER A 219 -8.09 -14.73 0.14
C SER A 219 -9.48 -14.14 -0.07
N GLU A 220 -10.37 -14.90 -0.70
CA GLU A 220 -11.79 -14.53 -0.84
C GLU A 220 -12.01 -13.17 -1.51
N ASN A 221 -11.09 -12.73 -2.38
CA ASN A 221 -11.22 -11.46 -3.10
C ASN A 221 -11.99 -11.69 -4.43
N THR A 222 -12.73 -10.66 -4.87
CA THR A 222 -13.55 -10.73 -6.08
C THR A 222 -13.34 -9.55 -7.01
N ALA A 223 -13.35 -9.80 -8.33
CA ALA A 223 -13.27 -8.74 -9.33
C ALA A 223 -13.91 -9.12 -10.68
N GLY A 224 -14.01 -8.17 -11.61
CA GLY A 224 -14.30 -8.44 -13.02
C GLY A 224 -13.14 -9.13 -13.77
N SER A 225 -11.90 -8.88 -13.35
CA SER A 225 -10.69 -9.58 -13.77
C SER A 225 -9.70 -9.67 -12.61
N GLY A 226 -9.07 -10.84 -12.43
CA GLY A 226 -8.06 -11.03 -11.39
C GLY A 226 -8.67 -10.89 -10.00
N GLY A 227 -9.32 -11.97 -9.52
CA GLY A 227 -10.11 -11.91 -8.28
C GLY A 227 -9.31 -11.35 -7.10
N ALA A 228 -8.02 -11.65 -7.03
CA ALA A 228 -7.08 -10.96 -6.13
C ALA A 228 -6.29 -9.86 -6.84
N VAL A 229 -5.57 -10.19 -7.93
CA VAL A 229 -4.60 -9.28 -8.56
C VAL A 229 -4.89 -9.14 -10.05
N SER A 230 -4.95 -7.90 -10.53
CA SER A 230 -4.90 -7.59 -11.97
C SER A 230 -3.61 -6.86 -12.30
N LEU A 231 -2.95 -7.29 -13.37
CA LEU A 231 -1.72 -6.71 -13.91
C LEU A 231 -2.00 -6.17 -15.31
N ASP A 232 -1.75 -4.88 -15.52
CA ASP A 232 -1.92 -4.21 -16.80
C ASP A 232 -0.54 -3.69 -17.27
N GLU A 233 0.01 -4.26 -18.35
CA GLU A 233 1.26 -3.83 -19.00
C GLU A 233 2.45 -3.62 -18.05
N THR A 234 2.71 -4.60 -17.17
CA THR A 234 3.59 -4.46 -16.01
C THR A 234 4.24 -5.78 -15.55
N GLY A 235 5.33 -5.68 -14.79
CA GLY A 235 5.97 -6.84 -14.16
C GLY A 235 5.52 -7.05 -12.71
N ALA A 236 5.32 -8.30 -12.31
CA ALA A 236 5.09 -8.67 -10.91
C ALA A 236 6.00 -9.81 -10.45
N ILE A 237 6.56 -9.67 -9.26
CA ILE A 237 7.32 -10.72 -8.57
C ILE A 237 6.55 -11.13 -7.32
N ILE A 238 6.18 -12.39 -7.23
CA ILE A 238 5.35 -12.92 -6.15
C ILE A 238 6.04 -14.14 -5.54
N GLU A 239 6.39 -14.07 -4.26
CA GLU A 239 7.22 -15.09 -3.61
C GLU A 239 6.60 -15.57 -2.29
N SER A 240 6.48 -16.89 -2.12
CA SER A 240 5.98 -17.50 -0.89
C SER A 240 4.58 -17.03 -0.49
N CYS A 241 3.73 -16.72 -1.47
CA CYS A 241 2.37 -16.20 -1.25
C CYS A 241 1.29 -17.29 -1.39
N SER A 242 0.14 -17.05 -0.77
CA SER A 242 -1.04 -17.90 -0.88
C SER A 242 -2.21 -17.13 -1.50
N PHE A 243 -2.86 -17.70 -2.52
CA PHE A 243 -4.05 -17.18 -3.18
C PHE A 243 -5.19 -18.17 -3.04
N THR A 244 -6.16 -17.90 -2.17
CA THR A 244 -7.20 -18.89 -1.82
C THR A 244 -8.61 -18.38 -2.00
N GLY A 245 -9.46 -19.12 -2.72
CA GLY A 245 -10.88 -18.81 -2.79
C GLY A 245 -11.20 -17.47 -3.50
N ASN A 246 -10.31 -16.98 -4.35
CA ASN A 246 -10.55 -15.75 -5.11
C ASN A 246 -11.38 -16.06 -6.36
N SER A 247 -12.16 -15.08 -6.83
CA SER A 247 -13.00 -15.28 -7.99
C SER A 247 -13.11 -14.06 -8.91
N ALA A 248 -13.00 -14.30 -10.22
CA ALA A 248 -13.27 -13.33 -11.27
C ALA A 248 -13.58 -14.08 -12.58
N PRO A 249 -14.37 -13.51 -13.50
CA PRO A 249 -14.60 -14.09 -14.83
C PRO A 249 -13.31 -14.50 -15.57
N SER A 250 -12.26 -13.68 -15.50
CA SER A 250 -10.95 -14.00 -16.05
C SER A 250 -9.90 -13.97 -14.95
N GLY A 251 -9.18 -15.09 -14.77
CA GLY A 251 -8.13 -15.21 -13.76
C GLY A 251 -8.69 -15.18 -12.34
N GLY A 252 -9.10 -16.34 -11.83
CA GLY A 252 -9.83 -16.39 -10.55
C GLY A 252 -9.02 -15.79 -9.39
N ALA A 253 -7.71 -15.99 -9.38
CA ALA A 253 -6.79 -15.26 -8.50
C ALA A 253 -6.10 -14.10 -9.22
N ILE A 254 -5.47 -14.36 -10.35
CA ILE A 254 -4.59 -13.40 -11.02
C ILE A 254 -5.02 -13.28 -12.48
N HIS A 255 -5.19 -12.06 -12.94
CA HIS A 255 -5.34 -11.73 -14.35
C HIS A 255 -4.17 -10.87 -14.80
N GLU A 256 -3.67 -11.17 -15.99
CA GLU A 256 -2.45 -10.60 -16.54
C GLU A 256 -2.69 -10.21 -18.01
N SER A 257 -2.42 -8.94 -18.34
CA SER A 257 -2.47 -8.41 -19.70
C SER A 257 -1.12 -7.78 -20.05
N ASP A 258 -0.46 -8.28 -21.10
CA ASP A 258 0.81 -7.76 -21.65
C ASP A 258 1.92 -7.56 -20.60
N SER A 259 2.00 -8.50 -19.66
CA SER A 259 2.74 -8.39 -18.41
C SER A 259 3.66 -9.60 -18.22
N SER A 260 4.64 -9.46 -17.32
CA SER A 260 5.51 -10.58 -16.92
C SER A 260 5.26 -10.93 -15.47
N LEU A 261 4.81 -12.16 -15.23
CA LEU A 261 4.51 -12.65 -13.89
C LEU A 261 5.50 -13.75 -13.51
N VAL A 262 6.28 -13.47 -12.47
CA VAL A 262 7.20 -14.43 -11.88
C VAL A 262 6.70 -14.82 -10.50
N MET A 263 6.41 -16.11 -10.32
CA MET A 263 5.93 -16.68 -9.06
C MET A 263 6.88 -17.75 -8.54
N ARG A 264 7.24 -17.67 -7.25
CA ARG A 264 8.10 -18.65 -6.60
C ARG A 264 7.52 -19.13 -5.28
N ASN A 265 7.50 -20.43 -5.03
CA ASN A 265 7.03 -21.01 -3.76
C ASN A 265 5.58 -20.62 -3.41
N CYS A 266 4.72 -20.39 -4.41
CA CYS A 266 3.36 -19.91 -4.19
C CYS A 266 2.32 -21.04 -4.20
N THR A 267 1.23 -20.85 -3.47
CA THR A 267 0.06 -21.74 -3.53
C THR A 267 -1.13 -20.95 -4.08
N LEU A 268 -1.79 -21.50 -5.10
CA LEU A 268 -3.05 -20.96 -5.63
C LEU A 268 -4.10 -22.08 -5.51
N ALA A 269 -5.03 -21.92 -4.57
CA ALA A 269 -5.98 -22.97 -4.23
C ALA A 269 -7.44 -22.51 -4.23
N GLY A 270 -8.35 -23.32 -4.77
CA GLY A 270 -9.78 -23.05 -4.65
C GLY A 270 -10.26 -21.80 -5.39
N ASN A 271 -9.51 -21.29 -6.37
CA ASN A 271 -9.89 -20.08 -7.10
C ASN A 271 -10.83 -20.42 -8.27
N ALA A 272 -11.74 -19.51 -8.60
CA ALA A 272 -12.81 -19.78 -9.57
C ALA A 272 -12.96 -18.69 -10.64
N ALA A 273 -13.02 -19.10 -11.90
CA ALA A 273 -13.21 -18.22 -13.05
C ALA A 273 -14.06 -18.83 -14.16
N ASP A 274 -14.34 -18.05 -15.20
CA ASP A 274 -14.79 -18.59 -16.49
C ASP A 274 -13.58 -19.04 -17.32
N SER A 275 -12.48 -18.26 -17.28
CA SER A 275 -11.21 -18.59 -17.94
C SER A 275 -10.03 -18.46 -16.97
N GLY A 276 -9.24 -19.52 -16.81
CA GLY A 276 -8.07 -19.52 -15.94
C GLY A 276 -8.46 -19.52 -14.46
N GLY A 277 -8.83 -20.69 -13.93
CA GLY A 277 -9.40 -20.78 -12.57
C GLY A 277 -8.51 -20.15 -11.50
N ALA A 278 -7.19 -20.26 -11.64
CA ALA A 278 -6.21 -19.50 -10.86
C ALA A 278 -5.69 -18.28 -11.64
N ILE A 279 -5.08 -18.52 -12.81
CA ILE A 279 -4.38 -17.50 -13.59
C ILE A 279 -4.99 -17.43 -14.99
N GLY A 280 -5.42 -16.25 -15.41
CA GLY A 280 -5.89 -15.98 -16.76
C GLY A 280 -5.01 -14.94 -17.43
N THR A 281 -4.64 -15.20 -18.68
CA THR A 281 -3.92 -14.23 -19.53
C THR A 281 -4.61 -14.09 -20.88
N ASN A 282 -4.44 -12.93 -21.50
CA ASN A 282 -5.15 -12.58 -22.74
C ASN A 282 -4.19 -12.33 -23.91
N ASN A 283 -2.89 -12.12 -23.64
CA ASN A 283 -1.89 -11.70 -24.62
C ASN A 283 -0.56 -12.45 -24.44
N GLU A 284 0.51 -11.96 -25.09
CA GLU A 284 1.85 -12.56 -25.21
C GLU A 284 2.69 -12.57 -23.90
N GLY A 285 2.05 -12.41 -22.73
CA GLY A 285 2.73 -12.38 -21.43
C GLY A 285 3.51 -13.66 -21.11
N VAL A 286 4.55 -13.53 -20.28
CA VAL A 286 5.37 -14.67 -19.83
C VAL A 286 5.04 -14.98 -18.37
N LEU A 287 4.55 -16.20 -18.13
CA LEU A 287 4.30 -16.74 -16.81
C LEU A 287 5.43 -17.68 -16.41
N GLU A 288 6.19 -17.32 -15.38
CA GLU A 288 7.25 -18.19 -14.82
C GLU A 288 6.87 -18.65 -13.41
N LEU A 289 6.50 -19.93 -13.26
CA LEU A 289 6.10 -20.52 -11.98
C LEU A 289 7.11 -21.57 -11.54
N THR A 290 7.79 -21.29 -10.43
CA THR A 290 8.82 -22.15 -9.86
C THR A 290 8.46 -22.60 -8.45
N HIS A 291 8.40 -23.90 -8.19
CA HIS A 291 7.96 -24.46 -6.90
C HIS A 291 6.55 -24.01 -6.47
N CYS A 292 5.63 -23.86 -7.43
CA CYS A 292 4.27 -23.42 -7.15
C CYS A 292 3.30 -24.62 -7.12
N THR A 293 2.24 -24.51 -6.33
CA THR A 293 1.15 -25.48 -6.28
C THR A 293 -0.15 -24.82 -6.71
N LEU A 294 -0.77 -25.34 -7.77
CA LEU A 294 -2.08 -24.91 -8.27
C LEU A 294 -3.05 -26.09 -8.09
N SER A 295 -4.00 -25.95 -7.18
CA SER A 295 -4.94 -27.02 -6.83
C SER A 295 -6.36 -26.54 -6.60
N GLU A 296 -7.37 -27.37 -6.89
CA GLU A 296 -8.78 -27.06 -6.62
C GLU A 296 -9.28 -25.79 -7.30
N ASN A 297 -8.57 -25.31 -8.33
CA ASN A 297 -9.02 -24.17 -9.11
C ASN A 297 -10.01 -24.65 -10.16
N SER A 298 -11.02 -23.84 -10.47
CA SER A 298 -12.09 -24.22 -11.39
C SER A 298 -12.31 -23.14 -12.44
N ALA A 299 -12.37 -23.55 -13.70
CA ALA A 299 -12.75 -22.68 -14.82
C ALA A 299 -13.98 -23.23 -15.55
N ALA A 300 -14.98 -22.39 -15.81
CA ALA A 300 -16.21 -22.83 -16.49
C ALA A 300 -16.02 -23.06 -18.01
N LEU A 301 -15.08 -22.36 -18.65
CA LEU A 301 -14.88 -22.37 -20.11
C LEU A 301 -13.52 -22.94 -20.51
N LYS A 302 -12.41 -22.42 -19.98
CA LYS A 302 -11.05 -22.83 -20.38
C LYS A 302 -10.03 -22.69 -19.26
N GLY A 303 -9.06 -23.61 -19.23
CA GLY A 303 -7.90 -23.56 -18.33
C GLY A 303 -8.25 -23.71 -16.85
N GLY A 304 -8.52 -24.95 -16.39
CA GLY A 304 -8.95 -25.24 -15.01
C GLY A 304 -8.11 -24.53 -13.94
N ALA A 305 -6.78 -24.52 -14.11
CA ALA A 305 -5.87 -23.71 -13.32
C ALA A 305 -5.37 -22.47 -14.06
N VAL A 306 -4.84 -22.65 -15.27
CA VAL A 306 -4.21 -21.59 -16.07
C VAL A 306 -4.84 -21.55 -17.45
N SER A 307 -5.24 -20.37 -17.91
CA SER A 307 -5.63 -20.10 -19.30
C SER A 307 -4.62 -19.15 -19.93
N LEU A 308 -4.11 -19.54 -21.10
CA LEU A 308 -3.18 -18.76 -21.92
C LEU A 308 -3.75 -18.68 -23.33
N ASP A 309 -3.77 -17.48 -23.90
CA ASP A 309 -4.20 -17.30 -25.30
C ASP A 309 -2.99 -17.22 -26.25
N GLU A 310 -2.00 -16.35 -26.00
CA GLU A 310 -0.82 -16.18 -26.87
C GLU A 310 0.53 -16.12 -26.12
N GLY A 311 0.53 -16.31 -24.80
CA GLY A 311 1.71 -16.22 -23.93
C GLY A 311 2.50 -17.51 -23.72
N GLU A 312 3.65 -17.39 -23.05
CA GLU A 312 4.50 -18.54 -22.66
C GLU A 312 4.28 -18.89 -21.17
N LEU A 313 4.09 -20.18 -20.89
CA LEU A 313 4.07 -20.72 -19.53
C LEU A 313 5.28 -21.61 -19.26
N LYS A 314 6.12 -21.17 -18.33
CA LYS A 314 7.27 -21.93 -17.82
C LYS A 314 6.95 -22.48 -16.44
N LEU A 315 6.75 -23.79 -16.36
CA LEU A 315 6.57 -24.52 -15.09
C LEU A 315 7.87 -25.23 -14.72
N THR A 316 8.44 -24.88 -13.56
CA THR A 316 9.65 -25.55 -13.02
C THR A 316 9.37 -26.06 -11.62
N ASN A 317 9.49 -27.36 -11.38
CA ASN A 317 9.26 -28.00 -10.08
C ASN A 317 7.91 -27.63 -9.44
N SER A 318 6.88 -27.43 -10.26
CA SER A 318 5.55 -26.97 -9.85
C SER A 318 4.52 -28.09 -10.00
N ILE A 319 3.47 -28.04 -9.16
CA ILE A 319 2.38 -29.00 -9.15
C ILE A 319 1.12 -28.32 -9.69
N VAL A 320 0.48 -28.93 -10.68
CA VAL A 320 -0.85 -28.55 -11.17
C VAL A 320 -1.72 -29.80 -11.11
N GLY A 321 -2.68 -29.86 -10.19
CA GLY A 321 -3.51 -31.05 -9.99
C GLY A 321 -4.82 -30.76 -9.25
N ALA A 322 -5.83 -31.59 -9.46
CA ALA A 322 -7.18 -31.41 -8.91
C ALA A 322 -7.83 -30.07 -9.32
N ASN A 323 -7.62 -29.63 -10.58
CA ASN A 323 -8.25 -28.44 -11.17
C ASN A 323 -9.15 -28.82 -12.36
#